data_AF-A0A9D7N013-F1
#
_entry.id   AF-A0A9D7N013-F1
#
_cell.length_a   1.000
_cell.length_b   1.000
_cell.length_c   1.000
_cell.angle_alpha   90.00
_cell.angle_beta   90.00
_cell.angle_gamma   90.00
#
_symmetry.space_group_name_H-M   'P 1'
#
loop_
_entity.id
_entity.type
_entity.pdbx_description
1 polymer ?
#
loop_
_entity_poly.entity_id
_entity_poly.type
_entity_poly.pdbx_seq_one_letter_code
_entity_poly.pdbx_strand_id
1 'polypeptide(L)' 'MTRPPFHLRLISPEEVIFDGPAKSLQFPGLDGLVGVLPGHAPLVAAIAPGPLASPPPTAARSSTSSRTASLA' A
#
# COMPACT_ATOMS: atom_id res chain seq x y z
N MET A 1 -11.46 9.82 -6.65
CA MET A 1 -12.34 8.63 -6.75
C MET A 1 -11.74 7.50 -5.93
N THR A 2 -12.29 7.20 -4.76
CA THR A 2 -11.81 6.13 -3.87
C THR A 2 -12.40 4.80 -4.32
N ARG A 3 -11.57 3.92 -4.86
CA ARG A 3 -12.00 2.58 -5.29
C ARG A 3 -12.44 1.76 -4.06
N PRO A 4 -13.49 0.91 -4.15
CA PRO A 4 -13.99 0.17 -2.99
C PRO A 4 -12.90 -0.72 -2.38
N PRO A 5 -12.85 -0.86 -1.04
CA PRO A 5 -11.86 -1.71 -0.38
C PRO A 5 -12.05 -3.17 -0.76
N PHE A 6 -10.99 -3.96 -0.61
CA PHE A 6 -11.03 -5.41 -0.77
C PHE A 6 -10.96 -6.09 0.60
N HIS A 7 -11.47 -7.32 0.69
CA HIS A 7 -11.39 -8.11 1.92
C HIS A 7 -10.00 -8.76 2.00
N LEU A 8 -9.29 -8.50 3.09
CA LEU A 8 -7.95 -9.02 3.33
C LEU A 8 -7.98 -9.92 4.56
N ARG A 9 -7.37 -11.10 4.42
CA ARG A 9 -7.21 -12.07 5.51
C ARG A 9 -5.73 -12.41 5.64
N LEU A 10 -5.17 -12.12 6.82
CA LEU A 10 -3.79 -12.43 7.17
C LEU A 10 -3.79 -13.50 8.25
N ILE A 11 -3.17 -14.63 7.95
CA ILE A 11 -3.13 -15.80 8.82
C ILE A 11 -1.68 -16.19 9.11
N SER A 12 -1.40 -16.59 10.35
CA SER A 12 -0.20 -17.33 10.73
C SER A 12 -0.56 -18.79 11.02
N PRO A 13 0.44 -19.67 11.24
CA PRO A 13 0.18 -21.04 11.68
C PRO A 13 -0.59 -21.14 13.00
N GLU A 14 -0.45 -20.15 13.88
CA GLU A 14 -1.02 -20.12 15.23
C GLU A 14 -2.41 -19.48 15.26
N GLU A 15 -2.61 -18.38 14.54
CA GLU A 15 -3.87 -17.63 14.58
C GLU A 15 -4.14 -16.75 13.35
N VAL A 16 -5.36 -16.20 13.28
CA VAL A 16 -5.73 -15.17 12.31
C VAL A 16 -5.30 -13.82 12.86
N ILE A 17 -4.28 -13.21 12.25
CA ILE A 17 -3.74 -11.91 12.65
C ILE A 17 -4.67 -10.77 12.22
N PHE A 18 -5.30 -10.89 11.05
CA PHE A 18 -6.21 -9.86 10.53
C PHE A 18 -7.27 -10.45 9.61
N ASP A 19 -8.49 -9.94 9.71
CA ASP A 19 -9.63 -10.32 8.88
C ASP A 19 -10.56 -9.12 8.72
N GLY A 20 -10.62 -8.51 7.53
CA GLY A 20 -11.41 -7.30 7.35
C GLY A 20 -11.14 -6.51 6.06
N PRO A 21 -11.77 -5.32 5.89
CA PRO A 21 -11.61 -4.50 4.71
C PRO A 21 -10.27 -3.74 4.70
N ALA A 22 -9.54 -3.83 3.59
CA ALA A 22 -8.29 -3.13 3.34
C ALA A 22 -8.37 -2.25 2.07
N LYS A 23 -7.71 -1.09 2.10
CA LYS A 23 -7.61 -0.17 0.95
C LYS A 23 -6.41 -0.46 0.07
N SER A 24 -5.35 -0.99 0.66
CA SER A 24 -4.11 -1.38 0.01
C SER A 24 -3.34 -2.34 0.90
N LEU A 25 -2.47 -3.16 0.31
CA LEU A 25 -1.53 -4.03 1.00
C LEU A 25 -0.16 -3.87 0.36
N GLN A 26 0.92 -3.82 1.14
CA GLN A 26 2.27 -3.93 0.65
C GLN A 26 3.03 -4.99 1.44
N PHE A 27 3.70 -5.90 0.73
CA PHE A 27 4.44 -7.00 1.33
C PHE A 27 5.73 -7.30 0.55
N PRO A 28 6.79 -7.77 1.24
CA PRO A 28 7.99 -8.24 0.57
C PRO A 28 7.70 -9.63 -0.04
N GLY A 29 7.81 -9.75 -1.36
CA GLY A 29 7.86 -11.02 -2.08
C GLY A 29 9.30 -11.46 -2.31
N LEU A 30 9.48 -12.70 -2.79
CA LEU A 30 10.82 -13.21 -3.14
C LEU A 30 11.49 -12.38 -4.24
N ASP A 31 10.73 -11.87 -5.19
CA ASP A 31 11.22 -11.09 -6.33
C ASP A 31 11.24 -9.57 -6.06
N GLY A 32 10.96 -9.14 -4.83
CA GLY A 32 10.94 -7.73 -4.42
C GLY A 32 9.63 -7.29 -3.78
N LEU A 33 9.39 -5.98 -3.71
CA LEU A 33 8.25 -5.41 -2.99
C LEU A 33 6.97 -5.44 -3.83
N VAL A 34 5.91 -6.05 -3.31
CA VAL A 34 4.61 -6.18 -3.99
C VAL A 34 3.58 -5.26 -3.33
N GLY A 35 2.83 -4.53 -4.16
CA GLY A 35 1.72 -3.69 -3.74
C GLY A 35 0.40 -4.14 -4.37
N VAL A 36 -0.61 -4.41 -3.54
CA VAL A 36 -1.96 -4.80 -3.99
C VAL A 36 -2.93 -3.65 -3.73
N LEU A 37 -3.60 -3.23 -4.80
CA LEU A 37 -4.68 -2.26 -4.80
C LEU A 37 -6.01 -2.98 -5.07
N PRO A 38 -7.16 -2.32 -4.84
CA PRO A 38 -8.45 -2.94 -5.13
C PRO A 38 -8.50 -3.42 -6.58
N GLY A 39 -9.23 -4.50 -6.86
CA GLY A 39 -9.41 -5.10 -8.19
C GLY A 39 -8.13 -5.39 -8.98
N HIS A 40 -7.07 -5.79 -8.28
CA HIS A 40 -5.91 -6.44 -8.88
C HIS A 40 -6.27 -7.84 -9.39
N ALA A 41 -5.57 -8.35 -10.40
CA ALA A 41 -5.75 -9.71 -10.90
C ALA A 41 -5.38 -10.76 -9.82
N PRO A 42 -5.97 -11.97 -9.87
CA PRO A 42 -5.55 -13.07 -8.99
C PRO A 42 -4.06 -13.37 -9.15
N LEU A 43 -3.34 -13.49 -8.02
CA LEU A 43 -1.90 -13.73 -7.96
C LEU A 43 -1.61 -14.67 -6.78
N VAL A 44 -0.72 -15.63 -6.99
CA VAL A 44 -0.09 -16.42 -5.92
C VAL A 44 1.39 -16.06 -5.91
N ALA A 45 1.91 -15.61 -4.78
CA ALA A 45 3.30 -15.23 -4.62
C ALA A 45 3.83 -15.71 -3.27
N ALA A 46 5.12 -16.05 -3.23
CA ALA A 46 5.82 -16.36 -1.98
C ALA A 46 6.23 -15.06 -1.27
N ILE A 47 5.99 -15.01 0.05
CA ILE A 47 6.31 -13.87 0.91
C ILE A 47 7.73 -14.06 1.46
N ALA A 48 8.58 -13.05 1.29
CA ALA A 48 9.91 -13.02 1.88
C ALA A 48 9.83 -12.54 3.35
N PRO A 49 10.80 -12.89 4.21
CA PRO A 49 10.87 -12.33 5.56
C PRO A 49 11.00 -10.80 5.54
N GLY A 50 10.13 -10.10 6.26
CA GLY A 50 10.20 -8.64 6.37
C GLY A 50 8.90 -8.01 6.87
N PRO A 51 8.90 -6.70 7.14
CA PRO A 51 7.73 -6.00 7.65
C PRO A 51 6.63 -5.90 6.59
N LEU A 52 5.39 -6.18 7.00
CA LEU A 52 4.20 -5.85 6.22
C LEU A 52 3.81 -4.41 6.52
N ALA A 53 3.75 -3.56 5.50
CA ALA A 53 3.40 -2.16 5.65
C ALA A 53 2.16 -1.85 4.82
N SER A 54 1.32 -0.93 5.31
CA SER A 54 0.45 -0.19 4.40
C SER A 54 1.32 0.86 3.69
N PRO A 55 1.22 1.04 2.37
CA PRO A 55 1.98 2.09 1.70
C PRO A 55 1.59 3.44 2.33
N PRO A 56 2.56 4.31 2.67
CA PRO A 56 2.25 5.62 3.23
C PRO A 56 1.31 6.36 2.26
N PRO A 57 0.36 7.17 2.76
CA PRO A 57 -0.46 7.99 1.88
C PRO A 57 0.51 8.84 1.06
N THR A 58 0.59 8.53 -0.24
CA THR A 58 1.47 9.16 -1.21
C THR A 58 1.56 10.65 -0.90
N ALA A 59 2.76 11.13 -0.58
CA ALA A 59 2.98 12.51 -0.17
C ALA A 59 2.29 13.43 -1.17
N ALA A 60 1.25 14.13 -0.70
CA ALA A 60 0.61 15.18 -1.47
C ALA A 60 1.73 16.17 -1.82
N ARG A 61 2.07 16.25 -3.10
CA ARG A 61 3.04 17.23 -3.61
C ARG A 61 2.51 18.61 -3.24
N SER A 62 3.05 19.18 -2.17
CA SER A 62 2.93 20.60 -1.87
C SER A 62 3.64 21.34 -2.99
N SER A 63 2.86 21.73 -4.00
CA SER A 63 3.25 22.74 -4.96
C SER A 63 3.43 24.05 -4.22
N THR A 64 4.60 24.25 -3.62
CA THR A 64 5.06 25.59 -3.26
C THR A 64 5.34 26.30 -4.57
N SER A 65 4.32 27.00 -5.07
CA SER A 65 4.44 27.96 -6.15
C SER A 65 5.32 29.10 -5.66
N SER A 66 6.63 28.95 -5.85
CA SER A 66 7.60 30.03 -5.79
C SER A 66 7.28 31.05 -6.88
N ARG A 67 6.35 31.97 -6.61
CA ARG A 67 6.19 33.20 -7.38
C ARG A 67 6.90 34.33 -6.67
N THR A 68 8.18 34.44 -7.04
CA THR A 68 8.81 35.70 -7.42
C THR A 68 8.88 36.80 -6.35
N ALA A 69 10.03 36.85 -5.69
CA ALA A 69 10.67 38.11 -5.39
C ALA A 69 10.93 38.86 -6.71
N SER A 70 10.19 39.93 -6.98
CA SER A 70 10.51 40.89 -8.04
C SER A 70 10.14 42.28 -7.58
N LEU A 71 11.16 42.97 -7.06
CA LEU A 71 11.52 44.36 -7.35
C LEU A 71 10.36 45.36 -7.50
N ALA A 72 10.14 46.18 -6.47
CA ALA A 72 9.82 47.62 -6.57
C ALA A 72 10.01 48.27 -5.19
#